data_AF-A0A7Y0CMB8-F1
#
_entry.id   AF-A0A7Y0CMB8-F1
#
_cell.length_a   1.000
_cell.length_b   1.000
_cell.length_c   1.000
_cell.angle_alpha   90.00
_cell.angle_beta   90.00
_cell.angle_gamma   90.00
#
_symmetry.space_group_name_H-M   'P 1'
#
loop_
_entity.id
_entity.type
_entity.pdbx_description
1 polymer ?
#
loop_
_entity_poly.entity_id
_entity_poly.type
_entity_poly.pdbx_seq_one_letter_code
_entity_poly.pdbx_strand_id
1 'polypeptide(L)'
;MFDVSTLALSKISAALAPTIDEMFSHFQAKSESEKDRLQLILSRLSQAKRRFQIEDQMLDVGIALEMILLDDNEKDQLSLQFRLRGSWLIGQSSQDRLENWNLLQEIYNARSSVAHTGMLYKNNPLKIQKIREALPKYLNLAESILRKIIVSGTPVWRDLVLGAPADAILLIEGSGQGQPD
;
A
#
# COMPACT_ATOMS: atom_id res chain seq x y z
N MET A 1 33.97 -11.86 26.78
CA MET A 1 32.81 -12.76 26.99
C MET A 1 31.58 -11.98 26.59
N PHE A 2 31.28 -11.96 25.29
CA PHE A 2 30.12 -11.26 24.73
C PHE A 2 29.01 -12.28 24.59
N ASP A 3 27.92 -12.04 25.31
CA ASP A 3 26.70 -12.84 25.18
C ASP A 3 25.95 -12.36 23.94
N VAL A 4 25.90 -13.23 22.93
CA VAL A 4 25.22 -13.02 21.63
C VAL A 4 23.76 -13.52 21.72
N SER A 5 23.18 -13.54 22.91
CA SER A 5 21.81 -14.04 23.16
C SER A 5 20.77 -12.95 23.08
N THR A 6 20.58 -12.35 21.90
CA THR A 6 19.26 -11.82 21.50
C THR A 6 19.14 -11.76 19.97
N LEU A 7 19.50 -12.84 19.30
CA LEU A 7 18.78 -13.20 18.07
C LEU A 7 17.38 -13.66 18.51
N ALA A 8 16.50 -12.69 18.79
CA ALA A 8 15.07 -12.91 18.71
C ALA A 8 14.77 -13.20 17.24
N LEU A 9 15.08 -14.44 16.80
CA LEU A 9 14.42 -15.09 15.69
C LEU A 9 12.93 -14.89 15.97
N SER A 10 12.33 -13.93 15.26
CA SER A 10 10.90 -13.72 15.36
C SER A 10 10.29 -15.05 14.97
N LYS A 11 9.84 -15.82 15.97
CA LYS A 11 9.06 -17.01 15.73
C LYS A 11 7.79 -16.49 15.08
N ILE A 12 7.81 -16.48 13.74
CA ILE A 12 6.60 -16.45 12.95
C ILE A 12 5.75 -17.54 13.57
N SER A 13 4.64 -17.14 14.18
CA SER A 13 3.73 -18.07 14.82
C SER A 13 3.42 -19.18 13.83
N ALA A 14 3.43 -20.44 14.25
CA ALA A 14 3.08 -21.56 13.36
C ALA A 14 1.69 -21.36 12.71
N ALA A 15 0.81 -20.57 13.34
CA ALA A 15 -0.48 -20.18 12.79
C ALA A 15 -0.40 -19.22 11.58
N LEU A 16 0.70 -18.49 11.41
CA LEU A 16 0.92 -17.55 10.30
C LEU A 16 1.64 -18.17 9.11
N ALA A 17 2.25 -19.36 9.28
CA ALA A 17 3.01 -20.01 8.22
C ALA A 17 2.19 -20.25 6.94
N PRO A 18 0.95 -20.79 6.99
CA PRO A 18 0.16 -21.00 5.77
C PRO A 18 -0.13 -19.71 5.00
N THR A 19 -0.46 -18.63 5.72
CA THR A 19 -0.72 -17.32 5.14
C THR A 19 0.53 -16.74 4.46
N ILE A 20 1.71 -16.99 5.04
CA ILE A 20 2.99 -16.52 4.48
C ILE A 20 3.36 -17.32 3.24
N ASP A 21 3.19 -18.64 3.28
CA ASP A 21 3.46 -19.53 2.15
C ASP A 21 2.57 -19.20 0.95
N GLU A 22 1.29 -18.91 1.19
CA GLU A 22 0.36 -18.43 0.17
C GLU A 22 0.84 -17.11 -0.45
N MET A 23 1.12 -16.09 0.38
CA MET A 23 1.61 -14.80 -0.11
C MET A 23 2.92 -14.95 -0.91
N PHE A 24 3.84 -15.78 -0.43
CA PHE A 24 5.11 -16.03 -1.09
C PHE A 24 4.92 -16.72 -2.44
N SER A 25 3.99 -17.66 -2.54
CA SER A 25 3.64 -18.35 -3.79
C SER A 25 3.08 -17.36 -4.81
N HIS A 26 2.16 -16.49 -4.40
CA HIS A 26 1.62 -15.42 -5.26
C HIS A 26 2.70 -14.42 -5.70
N PHE A 27 3.59 -14.04 -4.78
CA PHE A 27 4.72 -13.17 -5.10
C PHE A 27 5.67 -13.83 -6.11
N GLN A 28 5.98 -15.11 -5.94
CA GLN A 28 6.89 -15.84 -6.83
C GLN A 28 6.34 -16.02 -8.25
N ALA A 29 5.02 -16.06 -8.40
CA ALA A 29 4.35 -16.16 -9.68
C ALA A 29 4.33 -14.84 -10.48
N LYS A 30 4.73 -13.70 -9.88
CA LYS A 30 4.80 -12.40 -10.57
C LYS A 30 5.97 -12.31 -11.54
N SER A 31 5.90 -11.38 -12.49
CA SER A 31 7.05 -11.05 -13.35
C SER A 31 8.20 -10.42 -12.53
N GLU A 32 9.43 -10.45 -13.06
CA GLU A 32 10.59 -9.92 -12.34
C GLU A 32 10.46 -8.41 -12.05
N SER A 33 9.94 -7.64 -13.01
CA SER A 33 9.70 -6.20 -12.82
C SER A 33 8.64 -5.92 -11.75
N GLU A 34 7.59 -6.74 -11.67
CA GLU A 34 6.60 -6.65 -10.58
C GLU A 34 7.20 -7.03 -9.23
N LYS A 35 8.06 -8.07 -9.18
CA LYS A 35 8.76 -8.45 -7.95
C LYS A 35 9.65 -7.32 -7.45
N ASP A 36 10.44 -6.70 -8.31
CA ASP A 36 11.29 -5.55 -7.96
C ASP A 36 10.47 -4.38 -7.40
N ARG A 37 9.35 -4.05 -8.08
CA ARG A 37 8.42 -3.02 -7.60
C ARG A 37 7.86 -3.36 -6.22
N LEU A 38 7.38 -4.59 -6.02
CA LEU A 38 6.81 -5.06 -4.76
C LEU A 38 7.87 -5.09 -3.64
N GLN A 39 9.11 -5.48 -3.92
CA GLN A 39 10.21 -5.44 -2.97
C GLN A 39 10.51 -4.01 -2.51
N LEU A 40 10.51 -3.05 -3.43
CA LEU A 40 10.70 -1.63 -3.08
C LEU A 40 9.56 -1.12 -2.18
N ILE A 41 8.31 -1.46 -2.49
CA ILE A 41 7.14 -1.12 -1.66
C ILE A 41 7.25 -1.75 -0.26
N LEU A 42 7.59 -3.05 -0.19
CA LEU A 42 7.83 -3.75 1.06
C LEU A 42 8.94 -3.12 1.89
N SER A 43 10.03 -2.70 1.23
CA SER A 43 11.15 -1.99 1.86
C SER A 43 10.68 -0.68 2.49
N ARG A 44 9.84 0.10 1.80
CA ARG A 44 9.27 1.34 2.32
C ARG A 44 8.40 1.11 3.54
N LEU A 45 7.44 0.17 3.49
CA LEU A 45 6.62 -0.17 4.67
C LEU A 45 7.46 -0.69 5.84
N SER A 46 8.49 -1.48 5.54
CA SER A 46 9.43 -1.97 6.54
C SER A 46 10.22 -0.86 7.21
N GLN A 47 10.63 0.17 6.44
CA GLN A 47 11.29 1.36 6.98
C GLN A 47 10.31 2.16 7.85
N ALA A 48 9.09 2.41 7.40
CA ALA A 48 8.07 3.10 8.19
C ALA A 48 7.86 2.47 9.58
N LYS A 49 7.87 1.14 9.69
CA LYS A 49 7.75 0.44 10.97
C LYS A 49 8.95 0.63 11.91
N ARG A 50 10.13 0.96 11.38
CA ARG A 50 11.40 1.06 12.13
C ARG A 50 11.85 2.49 12.40
N ARG A 51 11.37 3.47 11.61
CA ARG A 51 11.70 4.89 11.79
C ARG A 51 11.18 5.38 13.15
N PHE A 52 11.96 6.24 13.80
CA PHE A 52 11.60 6.85 15.07
C PHE A 52 10.79 8.14 14.90
N GLN A 53 11.14 8.95 13.90
CA GLN A 53 10.47 10.21 13.60
C GLN A 53 9.15 9.95 12.85
N ILE A 54 8.05 10.55 13.31
CA ILE A 54 6.71 10.31 12.75
C ILE A 54 6.60 10.85 11.32
N GLU A 55 7.35 11.90 11.02
CA GLU A 55 7.49 12.49 9.70
C GLU A 55 8.00 11.45 8.69
N ASP A 56 9.11 10.79 9.02
CA ASP A 56 9.70 9.72 8.21
C ASP A 56 8.76 8.52 8.09
N GLN A 57 8.07 8.15 9.17
CA GLN A 57 7.08 7.07 9.15
C GLN A 57 5.96 7.39 8.14
N MET A 58 5.40 8.60 8.20
CA MET A 58 4.33 9.01 7.29
C MET A 58 4.81 9.18 5.84
N LEU A 59 6.06 9.63 5.63
CA LEU A 59 6.68 9.67 4.30
C LEU A 59 6.75 8.27 3.70
N ASP A 60 7.35 7.31 4.42
CA ASP A 60 7.55 5.96 3.91
C ASP A 60 6.21 5.22 3.70
N VAL A 61 5.21 5.38 4.58
CA VAL A 61 3.84 4.83 4.38
C VAL A 61 3.19 5.43 3.13
N GLY A 62 3.22 6.75 3.00
CA GLY A 62 2.58 7.41 1.86
C GLY A 62 3.29 7.11 0.54
N ILE A 63 4.62 7.02 0.51
CA ILE A 63 5.37 6.59 -0.68
C ILE A 63 4.98 5.16 -1.08
N ALA A 64 4.93 4.23 -0.12
CA ALA A 64 4.52 2.86 -0.41
C ALA A 64 3.11 2.79 -1.01
N LEU A 65 2.16 3.53 -0.45
CA LEU A 65 0.80 3.56 -0.97
C LEU A 65 0.68 4.27 -2.32
N GLU A 66 1.43 5.34 -2.56
CA GLU A 66 1.44 6.01 -3.86
C GLU A 66 2.01 5.09 -4.94
N MET A 67 3.11 4.40 -4.64
CA MET A 67 3.68 3.40 -5.54
C MET A 67 2.68 2.29 -5.89
N ILE A 68 1.77 1.93 -4.99
CA ILE A 68 0.74 0.91 -5.22
C ILE A 68 -0.43 1.48 -6.03
N LEU A 69 -0.95 2.64 -5.62
CA LEU A 69 -2.26 3.15 -6.01
C LEU A 69 -2.22 4.14 -7.19
N LEU A 70 -1.06 4.71 -7.49
CA LEU A 70 -0.90 5.71 -8.53
C LEU A 70 0.01 5.19 -9.65
N ASP A 71 -0.24 5.67 -10.86
CA ASP A 71 0.58 5.37 -12.03
C ASP A 71 1.41 6.61 -12.42
N ASP A 72 2.65 6.40 -12.87
CA ASP A 72 3.60 7.49 -13.18
C ASP A 72 3.11 8.46 -14.28
N ASN A 73 2.11 8.05 -15.06
CA ASN A 73 1.58 8.82 -16.18
C ASN A 73 0.41 9.75 -15.78
N GLU A 74 -0.13 9.62 -14.56
CA GLU A 74 -1.24 10.44 -14.09
C GLU A 74 -0.69 11.60 -13.25
N LYS A 75 -0.88 12.84 -13.69
CA LYS A 75 -0.39 14.04 -12.97
C LYS A 75 -1.51 14.83 -12.30
N ASP A 76 -2.74 14.69 -12.77
CA ASP A 76 -3.87 15.44 -12.27
C ASP A 76 -4.66 14.66 -11.23
N GLN A 77 -5.11 15.35 -10.19
CA GLN A 77 -6.00 14.82 -9.15
C GLN A 77 -5.47 13.60 -8.37
N LEU A 78 -4.15 13.48 -8.21
CA LEU A 78 -3.48 12.38 -7.49
C LEU A 78 -4.12 12.06 -6.14
N SER A 79 -4.43 13.08 -5.34
CA SER A 79 -5.08 12.90 -4.03
C SER A 79 -6.46 12.23 -4.12
N LEU A 80 -7.25 12.56 -5.15
CA LEU A 80 -8.56 11.97 -5.36
C LEU A 80 -8.42 10.51 -5.81
N GLN A 81 -7.57 10.26 -6.80
CA GLN A 81 -7.33 8.91 -7.32
C GLN A 81 -6.78 7.97 -6.24
N PHE A 82 -5.82 8.43 -5.46
CA PHE A 82 -5.25 7.71 -4.32
C PHE A 82 -6.34 7.20 -3.37
N ARG A 83 -7.26 8.08 -2.98
CA ARG A 83 -8.35 7.75 -2.04
C ARG A 83 -9.41 6.86 -2.68
N LEU A 84 -9.81 7.14 -3.92
CA LEU A 84 -10.78 6.33 -4.66
C LEU A 84 -10.26 4.90 -4.83
N ARG A 85 -9.08 4.74 -5.43
CA ARG A 85 -8.50 3.43 -5.73
C ARG A 85 -8.28 2.61 -4.46
N GLY A 86 -7.68 3.21 -3.44
CA GLY A 86 -7.44 2.52 -2.17
C GLY A 86 -8.75 2.12 -1.47
N SER A 87 -9.74 3.02 -1.38
CA SER A 87 -11.01 2.70 -0.72
C SER A 87 -11.78 1.59 -1.42
N TRP A 88 -11.85 1.61 -2.76
CA TRP A 88 -12.54 0.58 -3.54
C TRP A 88 -11.81 -0.78 -3.54
N LEU A 89 -10.48 -0.78 -3.47
CA LEU A 89 -9.68 -2.02 -3.50
C LEU A 89 -9.95 -2.93 -2.30
N ILE A 90 -10.20 -2.35 -1.12
CA ILE A 90 -10.33 -3.10 0.15
C ILE A 90 -11.71 -2.98 0.81
N GLY A 91 -12.53 -1.98 0.44
CA GLY A 91 -13.85 -1.78 1.03
C GLY A 91 -14.91 -2.70 0.43
N GLN A 92 -15.68 -3.39 1.29
CA GLN A 92 -16.75 -4.31 0.88
C GLN A 92 -18.12 -3.63 0.85
N SER A 93 -18.32 -2.61 1.71
CA SER A 93 -19.54 -1.80 1.76
C SER A 93 -19.27 -0.32 1.44
N SER A 94 -20.32 0.47 1.21
CA SER A 94 -20.19 1.93 1.08
C SER A 94 -19.61 2.57 2.34
N GLN A 95 -19.96 2.04 3.51
CA GLN A 95 -19.47 2.53 4.80
C GLN A 95 -17.97 2.22 4.96
N ASP A 96 -17.55 0.98 4.66
CA ASP A 96 -16.14 0.59 4.72
C ASP A 96 -15.29 1.43 3.77
N ARG A 97 -15.81 1.69 2.56
CA ARG A 97 -15.16 2.55 1.57
C ARG A 97 -14.97 3.96 2.11
N LEU A 98 -15.98 4.52 2.78
CA LEU A 98 -15.89 5.85 3.39
C LEU A 98 -14.87 5.89 4.54
N GLU A 99 -14.79 4.85 5.36
CA GLU A 99 -13.79 4.75 6.43
C GLU A 99 -12.37 4.67 5.88
N ASN A 100 -12.14 3.79 4.90
CA ASN A 100 -10.85 3.66 4.22
C ASN A 100 -10.46 4.95 3.50
N TRP A 101 -11.42 5.62 2.87
CA TRP A 101 -11.23 6.92 2.24
C TRP A 101 -10.67 7.97 3.21
N ASN A 102 -11.27 8.07 4.40
CA ASN A 102 -10.86 9.06 5.40
C ASN A 102 -9.42 8.77 5.89
N LEU A 103 -9.09 7.50 6.14
CA LEU A 103 -7.73 7.11 6.51
C LEU A 103 -6.72 7.44 5.40
N LEU A 104 -7.04 7.12 4.14
CA LEU A 104 -6.18 7.45 2.99
C LEU A 104 -6.02 8.97 2.83
N GLN A 105 -7.06 9.75 3.11
CA GLN A 105 -6.97 11.21 3.09
C GLN A 105 -6.01 11.75 4.14
N GLU A 106 -6.08 11.23 5.37
CA GLU A 106 -5.17 11.62 6.46
C GLU A 106 -3.72 11.28 6.12
N ILE A 107 -3.47 10.08 5.59
CA ILE A 107 -2.14 9.64 5.16
C ILE A 107 -1.60 10.55 4.06
N TYR A 108 -2.38 10.78 3.00
CA TYR A 108 -1.96 11.61 1.87
C TYR A 108 -1.64 13.04 2.32
N ASN A 109 -2.49 13.64 3.14
CA ASN A 109 -2.29 14.99 3.66
C ASN A 109 -1.04 15.10 4.54
N ALA A 110 -0.83 14.13 5.43
CA ALA A 110 0.35 14.09 6.29
C ALA A 110 1.64 13.95 5.47
N ARG A 111 1.69 12.97 4.55
CA ARG A 111 2.83 12.76 3.66
C ARG A 111 3.11 13.97 2.78
N SER A 112 2.08 14.56 2.17
CA SER A 112 2.21 15.76 1.34
C SER A 112 2.76 16.94 2.14
N SER A 113 2.26 17.16 3.37
CA SER A 113 2.79 18.18 4.29
C SER A 113 4.28 17.99 4.54
N VAL A 114 4.71 16.78 4.89
CA VAL A 114 6.12 16.50 5.19
C VAL A 114 6.97 16.64 3.93
N ALA A 115 6.53 16.15 2.78
CA ALA A 115 7.30 16.23 1.54
C ALA A 115 7.54 17.68 1.08
N HIS A 116 6.56 18.58 1.25
CA HIS A 116 6.68 19.98 0.83
C HIS A 116 7.32 20.90 1.87
N THR A 117 7.17 20.60 3.16
CA THR A 117 7.58 21.53 4.23
C THR A 117 8.63 20.96 5.18
N GLY A 118 8.97 19.68 5.06
CA GLY A 118 9.79 18.95 6.02
C GLY A 118 9.12 18.73 7.38
N MET A 119 7.87 19.17 7.56
CA MET A 119 7.17 19.16 8.84
C MET A 119 5.77 18.58 8.72
N LEU A 120 5.34 17.88 9.77
CA LEU A 120 3.98 17.37 9.87
C LEU A 120 3.06 18.48 10.43
N TYR A 121 2.10 18.94 9.61
CA TYR A 121 1.11 19.95 9.98
C TYR A 121 1.69 21.20 10.68
N LYS A 122 2.83 21.72 10.19
CA LYS A 122 3.53 22.88 10.77
C LYS A 122 3.79 22.74 12.28
N ASN A 123 4.16 21.54 12.73
CA ASN A 123 4.45 21.21 14.13
C ASN A 123 3.28 21.40 15.10
N ASN A 124 2.03 21.32 14.62
CA ASN A 124 0.86 21.36 15.50
C ASN A 124 0.81 20.11 16.41
N PRO A 125 1.00 20.23 17.74
CA PRO A 125 1.17 19.07 18.61
C PRO A 125 -0.07 18.17 18.67
N LEU A 126 -1.27 18.77 18.66
CA LEU A 126 -2.53 18.01 18.70
C LEU A 126 -2.74 17.17 17.44
N LYS A 127 -2.40 17.72 16.27
CA LYS A 127 -2.48 16.97 15.01
C LYS A 127 -1.43 15.87 14.94
N ILE A 128 -0.20 16.16 15.37
CA ILE A 128 0.87 15.15 15.45
C ILE A 128 0.47 14.00 16.36
N GLN A 129 -0.08 14.30 17.54
CA GLN A 129 -0.52 13.28 18.48
C GLN A 129 -1.60 12.37 17.90
N LYS A 130 -2.61 12.95 17.22
CA LYS A 130 -3.64 12.17 16.51
C LYS A 130 -3.05 11.24 15.45
N ILE A 131 -2.07 11.71 14.68
CA ILE A 131 -1.38 10.87 13.69
C ILE A 131 -0.61 9.74 14.37
N ARG A 132 0.06 10.00 15.49
CA ARG A 132 0.77 8.95 16.25
C ARG A 132 -0.19 7.87 16.75
N GLU A 133 -1.35 8.27 17.26
CA GLU A 133 -2.40 7.35 17.72
C GLU A 133 -3.01 6.54 16.56
N ALA A 134 -3.14 7.16 15.39
CA ALA A 134 -3.71 6.52 14.20
C ALA A 134 -2.68 5.70 13.39
N LEU A 135 -1.37 5.88 13.61
CA LEU A 135 -0.31 5.23 12.84
C LEU A 135 -0.47 3.71 12.73
N PRO A 136 -0.81 2.95 13.79
CA PRO A 136 -1.04 1.51 13.65
C PRO A 136 -2.14 1.18 12.65
N LYS A 137 -3.21 1.99 12.58
CA LYS A 137 -4.29 1.83 11.59
C LYS A 137 -3.80 2.12 10.18
N TYR A 138 -2.97 3.15 9.99
CA TYR A 138 -2.38 3.46 8.69
C TYR A 138 -1.46 2.36 8.17
N LEU A 139 -0.62 1.79 9.05
CA LEU A 139 0.25 0.67 8.71
C LEU A 139 -0.57 -0.57 8.33
N ASN A 140 -1.57 -0.92 9.14
CA ASN A 140 -2.45 -2.05 8.86
C ASN A 140 -3.19 -1.86 7.53
N LEU A 141 -3.70 -0.66 7.25
CA LEU A 141 -4.35 -0.32 5.99
C LEU A 141 -3.41 -0.54 4.80
N ALA A 142 -2.18 -0.03 4.89
CA ALA A 142 -1.19 -0.18 3.84
C ALA A 142 -0.78 -1.64 3.62
N GLU A 143 -0.67 -2.43 4.69
CA GLU A 143 -0.42 -3.86 4.62
C GLU A 143 -1.58 -4.63 3.98
N SER A 144 -2.82 -4.28 4.30
CA SER A 144 -4.01 -4.87 3.68
C SER A 144 -4.07 -4.57 2.18
N ILE A 145 -3.78 -3.33 1.79
CA ILE A 145 -3.71 -2.91 0.37
C ILE A 145 -2.61 -3.68 -0.35
N LEU A 146 -1.40 -3.73 0.21
CA LEU A 146 -0.28 -4.45 -0.40
C LEU A 146 -0.57 -5.95 -0.51
N ARG A 147 -1.13 -6.57 0.53
CA ARG A 147 -1.55 -7.97 0.52
C ARG A 147 -2.54 -8.23 -0.62
N LYS A 148 -3.55 -7.37 -0.79
CA LYS A 148 -4.53 -7.50 -1.86
C LYS A 148 -3.86 -7.46 -3.24
N ILE A 149 -2.88 -6.58 -3.45
CA ILE A 149 -2.12 -6.49 -4.70
C ILE A 149 -1.22 -7.72 -4.94
N ILE A 150 -0.58 -8.26 -3.89
CA ILE A 150 0.25 -9.47 -4.03
C ILE A 150 -0.63 -10.64 -4.47
N VAL A 151 -1.77 -10.84 -3.80
CA VAL A 151 -2.66 -11.98 -4.04
C VAL A 151 -3.45 -11.83 -5.34
N SER A 152 -4.17 -10.72 -5.53
CA SER A 152 -5.08 -10.49 -6.66
C SER A 152 -4.42 -9.80 -7.86
N GLY A 153 -3.21 -9.24 -7.71
CA GLY A 153 -2.60 -8.38 -8.74
C GLY A 153 -3.12 -6.95 -8.72
N THR A 154 -2.64 -6.14 -9.66
CA THR A 154 -3.11 -4.76 -9.84
C THR A 154 -4.38 -4.77 -10.68
N PRO A 155 -5.52 -4.26 -10.17
CA PRO A 155 -6.76 -4.26 -10.94
C PRO A 155 -6.74 -3.19 -12.03
N VAL A 156 -7.69 -3.28 -12.96
CA VAL A 156 -8.00 -2.16 -13.85
C VAL A 156 -8.73 -1.10 -13.03
N TRP A 157 -8.02 -0.02 -12.67
CA TRP A 157 -8.53 0.99 -11.73
C TRP A 157 -9.86 1.61 -12.12
N ARG A 158 -10.05 1.90 -13.41
CA ARG A 158 -11.31 2.44 -13.95
C ARG A 158 -12.48 1.52 -13.62
N ASP A 159 -12.33 0.24 -13.92
CA ASP A 159 -13.42 -0.73 -13.80
C ASP A 159 -13.73 -1.00 -12.32
N LEU A 160 -12.70 -1.08 -11.48
CA LEU A 160 -12.84 -1.19 -10.02
C LEU A 160 -13.66 -0.01 -9.44
N VAL A 161 -13.32 1.23 -9.80
CA VAL A 161 -13.98 2.43 -9.25
C VAL A 161 -15.42 2.57 -9.77
N LEU A 162 -15.73 2.00 -10.94
CA LEU A 162 -17.10 1.91 -11.47
C LEU A 162 -17.91 0.75 -10.85
N GLY A 163 -17.32 -0.05 -9.95
CA GLY A 163 -18.01 -1.08 -9.19
C GLY A 163 -17.80 -2.51 -9.67
N ALA A 164 -16.86 -2.75 -10.60
CA ALA A 164 -16.44 -4.12 -10.91
C ALA A 164 -15.77 -4.77 -9.67
N PRO A 165 -15.88 -6.11 -9.51
CA PRO A 165 -15.21 -6.78 -8.42
C PRO A 165 -13.69 -6.59 -8.53
N ALA A 166 -13.01 -6.39 -7.39
CA ALA A 166 -11.57 -6.12 -7.36
C ALA A 166 -10.69 -7.25 -7.91
N ASP A 167 -11.26 -8.45 -8.03
CA ASP A 167 -10.61 -9.64 -8.58
C ASP A 167 -10.89 -9.84 -10.08
N ALA A 168 -11.55 -8.87 -10.74
CA ALA A 168 -11.70 -8.85 -12.19
C ALA A 168 -10.35 -8.54 -12.85
N ILE A 169 -9.52 -9.57 -13.01
CA ILE A 169 -8.32 -9.54 -13.83
C ILE A 169 -8.75 -9.67 -15.30
N LEU A 170 -8.28 -8.77 -16.17
CA LEU A 170 -8.41 -8.98 -17.61
C LEU A 170 -7.60 -10.22 -18.00
N LEU A 171 -8.30 -11.27 -18.44
CA LEU A 171 -7.74 -12.22 -19.41
C LEU A 171 -7.49 -11.42 -20.70
N ILE A 172 -6.30 -10.88 -20.88
CA ILE A 172 -5.85 -10.46 -22.20
C ILE A 172 -5.47 -11.74 -22.94
N GLU A 173 -6.46 -12.44 -23.49
CA GLU A 173 -6.24 -13.37 -24.60
C GLU A 173 -6.17 -12.59 -25.91
N GLY A 174 -5.22 -12.99 -26.75
CA GLY A 174 -4.75 -12.22 -27.89
C GLY A 174 -5.81 -11.94 -28.97
N SER A 175 -5.62 -10.82 -29.64
CA SER A 175 -6.10 -10.61 -31.00
C SER A 175 -5.14 -9.65 -31.69
N GLY A 176 -4.21 -10.25 -32.42
CA GLY A 176 -3.24 -9.58 -33.28
C GLY A 176 -2.74 -10.53 -34.36
N GLN A 177 -3.62 -11.38 -34.91
CA GLN A 177 -3.44 -11.85 -36.28
C GLN A 177 -3.63 -10.64 -37.19
N GLY A 178 -2.52 -10.10 -37.67
CA GLY A 178 -2.48 -9.06 -38.68
C GLY A 178 -1.71 -9.54 -39.91
N GLN A 179 -2.40 -10.24 -40.79
CA GLN A 179 -2.22 -10.21 -42.25
C GLN A 179 -3.61 -10.45 -42.84
N PRO A 180 -4.09 -9.61 -43.77
CA PRO A 180 -3.55 -9.48 -45.14
C PRO A 180 -3.33 -7.98 -45.53
N ASP A 181 -2.67 -7.57 -46.61
CA ASP A 181 -2.47 -8.11 -47.96
C ASP A 181 -0.99 -8.14 -48.38
#